data_AF-A0AAW2DCC4-F1
#
_entry.id   AF-A0AAW2DCC4-F1
#
_cell.length_a   1.000
_cell.length_b   1.000
_cell.length_c   1.000
_cell.angle_alpha   90.00
_cell.angle_beta   90.00
_cell.angle_gamma   90.00
#
_symmetry.space_group_name_H-M   'P 1'
#
loop_
_entity.id
_entity.type
_entity.pdbx_description
1 polymer ?
#
loop_
_entity_poly.entity_id
_entity_poly.type
_entity_poly.pdbx_seq_one_letter_code
_entity_poly.pdbx_strand_id
1 'polypeptide(L)'
;MLKGIWEILSLDIRNIINDVGFQTFFKALLHQETHEYKDLQLLLALSKWFCDTTCIFHFLGIGEVMLTPYDFSVITGLRLSGERIKVNDFLTPKEIKSLLGVVPSKLKSKNVSLMWLYENIESCKIVATGTCMFMLLFIRTFLCLDLGSTVSLHYLWSLRDID
;
A
#
# COMPACT_ATOMS: atom_id res chain seq x y z
N MET A 1 5.31 0.53 13.73
CA MET A 1 4.52 1.78 13.54
C MET A 1 3.23 1.54 12.76
N LEU A 2 3.26 1.04 11.52
CA LEU A 2 2.04 0.74 10.75
C LEU A 2 1.08 -0.26 11.45
N LYS A 3 1.63 -1.21 12.22
CA LYS A 3 0.88 -2.12 13.10
C LYS A 3 -0.07 -1.39 14.06
N GLY A 4 0.44 -0.37 14.75
CA GLY A 4 -0.35 0.40 15.72
C GLY A 4 -1.48 1.15 15.05
N ILE A 5 -1.25 1.72 13.86
CA ILE A 5 -2.30 2.42 13.11
C ILE A 5 -3.39 1.45 12.66
N TRP A 6 -3.01 0.27 12.15
CA TRP A 6 -3.98 -0.75 11.76
C TRP A 6 -4.89 -1.17 12.92
N GLU A 7 -4.34 -1.28 14.13
CA GLU A 7 -5.12 -1.62 15.32
C GLU A 7 -6.11 -0.51 15.73
N ILE A 8 -5.77 0.75 15.42
CA ILE A 8 -6.58 1.93 15.73
C ILE A 8 -7.65 2.21 14.65
N LEU A 9 -7.51 1.66 13.43
CA LEU A 9 -8.49 1.82 12.36
C LEU A 9 -9.88 1.31 12.77
N SER A 10 -10.92 2.01 12.31
CA SER A 10 -12.30 1.54 12.47
C SER A 10 -12.50 0.16 11.81
N LEU A 11 -13.50 -0.58 12.29
CA LEU A 11 -13.79 -1.90 11.74
C LEU A 11 -14.16 -1.82 10.24
N ASP A 12 -14.90 -0.77 9.85
CA ASP A 12 -15.35 -0.57 8.47
C ASP A 12 -14.17 -0.37 7.51
N ILE A 13 -13.18 0.46 7.88
CA ILE A 13 -11.97 0.67 7.07
C ILE A 13 -11.19 -0.63 6.94
N ARG A 14 -11.04 -1.39 8.04
CA ARG A 14 -10.37 -2.69 8.00
C ARG A 14 -11.10 -3.68 7.11
N ASN A 15 -12.43 -3.70 7.11
CA ASN A 15 -13.22 -4.59 6.29
C ASN A 15 -13.01 -4.31 4.80
N ILE A 16 -13.07 -3.04 4.36
CA ILE A 16 -12.78 -2.68 2.95
C ILE A 16 -11.40 -3.16 2.53
N ILE A 17 -10.38 -2.94 3.37
CA ILE A 17 -9.01 -3.37 3.09
C ILE A 17 -8.91 -4.91 3.07
N ASN A 18 -9.66 -5.60 3.92
CA ASN A 18 -9.65 -7.06 3.95
C ASN A 18 -10.40 -7.68 2.75
N ASP A 19 -11.49 -7.04 2.28
CA ASP A 19 -12.31 -7.53 1.17
C ASP A 19 -11.54 -7.57 -0.15
N VAL A 20 -10.58 -6.65 -0.33
CA VAL A 20 -9.65 -6.68 -1.47
C VAL A 20 -8.53 -7.73 -1.32
N GLY A 21 -8.57 -8.57 -0.28
CA GLY A 21 -7.61 -9.66 -0.04
C GLY A 21 -6.30 -9.21 0.63
N PHE A 22 -6.25 -7.97 1.11
CA PHE A 22 -5.02 -7.37 1.63
C PHE A 22 -4.62 -7.89 3.01
N GLN A 23 -5.56 -8.48 3.77
CA GLN A 23 -5.35 -8.90 5.15
C GLN A 23 -4.18 -9.89 5.28
N THR A 24 -4.11 -10.87 4.39
CA THR A 24 -3.09 -11.93 4.42
C THR A 24 -1.71 -11.35 4.19
N PHE A 25 -1.58 -10.48 3.19
CA PHE A 25 -0.33 -9.78 2.89
C PHE A 25 0.08 -8.84 4.01
N PHE A 26 -0.88 -8.09 4.56
CA PHE A 26 -0.63 -7.19 5.67
C PHE A 26 -0.17 -7.93 6.92
N LYS A 27 -0.79 -9.07 7.27
CA LYS A 27 -0.34 -9.93 8.38
C LYS A 27 1.07 -10.48 8.16
N ALA A 28 1.42 -10.88 6.93
CA ALA A 28 2.76 -11.32 6.60
C ALA A 28 3.79 -10.19 6.76
N LEU A 29 3.43 -8.96 6.36
CA LEU A 29 4.27 -7.77 6.54
C LEU A 29 4.45 -7.39 8.02
N LEU A 30 3.41 -7.54 8.84
CA LEU A 30 3.45 -7.17 10.26
C LEU A 30 4.27 -8.11 11.15
N HIS A 31 4.45 -9.38 10.74
CA HIS A 31 5.25 -10.36 11.49
C HIS A 31 6.74 -10.33 11.13
N GLN A 32 7.24 -9.24 10.53
CA GLN A 32 8.65 -9.06 10.17
C GLN A 32 9.64 -9.16 11.34
N GLU A 33 9.20 -8.84 12.55
CA GLU A 33 10.06 -8.82 13.75
C GLU A 33 10.38 -10.23 14.26
N THR A 34 9.57 -11.23 13.90
CA THR A 34 9.93 -12.64 14.07
C THR A 34 10.78 -13.06 12.87
N HIS A 35 12.04 -13.41 13.11
CA HIS A 35 13.10 -13.76 12.14
C HIS A 35 12.75 -14.81 11.04
N GLU A 36 11.51 -15.28 10.95
CA GLU A 36 11.06 -16.35 10.05
C GLU A 36 10.71 -15.87 8.63
N TYR A 37 10.46 -14.57 8.40
CA TYR A 37 10.05 -14.08 7.07
C TYR A 37 11.20 -13.51 6.22
N LYS A 38 12.22 -14.33 5.91
CA LYS A 38 13.15 -14.03 4.79
C LYS A 38 12.42 -13.91 3.45
N ASP A 39 11.26 -14.54 3.35
CA ASP A 39 10.39 -14.53 2.18
C ASP A 39 9.73 -13.19 1.92
N LEU A 40 9.76 -12.22 2.86
CA LEU A 40 9.13 -10.92 2.61
C LEU A 40 9.91 -10.08 1.61
N GLN A 41 11.25 -10.11 1.62
CA GLN A 41 12.02 -9.45 0.57
C GLN A 41 11.78 -10.11 -0.79
N LEU A 42 11.58 -11.43 -0.79
CA LEU A 42 11.19 -12.18 -1.98
C LEU A 42 9.77 -11.78 -2.42
N LEU A 43 8.79 -11.72 -1.52
CA LEU A 43 7.42 -11.28 -1.81
C LEU A 43 7.37 -9.84 -2.33
N LEU A 44 8.16 -8.93 -1.74
CA LEU A 44 8.29 -7.55 -2.21
C LEU A 44 8.96 -7.50 -3.60
N ALA A 45 10.04 -8.25 -3.81
CA ALA A 45 10.70 -8.36 -5.11
C ALA A 45 9.77 -8.96 -6.18
N LEU A 46 9.07 -10.04 -5.86
CA LEU A 46 8.06 -10.65 -6.72
C LEU A 46 6.93 -9.63 -7.00
N SER A 47 6.35 -9.00 -5.98
CA SER A 47 5.27 -8.01 -6.16
C SER A 47 5.65 -6.82 -7.03
N LYS A 48 6.92 -6.38 -6.99
CA LYS A 48 7.45 -5.31 -7.85
C LYS A 48 7.61 -5.73 -9.32
N TRP A 49 7.77 -7.02 -9.59
CA TRP A 49 8.08 -7.55 -10.93
C TRP A 49 6.88 -8.21 -11.61
N PHE A 50 5.84 -8.60 -10.87
CA PHE A 50 4.68 -9.34 -11.37
C PHE A 50 3.66 -8.54 -12.20
N CYS A 51 4.05 -7.39 -12.75
CA CYS A 51 3.18 -6.60 -13.61
C CYS A 51 3.21 -7.18 -15.04
N ASP A 52 2.10 -7.84 -15.41
CA ASP A 52 1.69 -8.23 -16.77
C ASP A 52 2.51 -9.31 -17.51
N THR A 53 3.57 -9.89 -16.92
CA THR A 53 4.38 -10.91 -17.62
C THR A 53 4.68 -12.14 -16.77
N THR A 54 4.71 -13.30 -17.43
CA THR A 54 5.27 -14.53 -16.88
C THR A 54 6.76 -14.32 -16.60
N CYS A 55 7.16 -14.44 -15.33
CA CYS A 55 8.54 -14.20 -14.91
C CYS A 55 9.25 -15.53 -14.65
N ILE A 56 10.51 -15.61 -15.06
CA ILE A 56 11.39 -16.74 -14.76
C ILE A 56 12.35 -16.30 -13.65
N PHE A 57 12.28 -16.98 -12.51
CA PHE A 57 13.17 -16.76 -11.38
C PHE A 57 14.22 -17.86 -11.34
N HIS A 58 15.48 -17.48 -11.19
CA HIS A 58 16.54 -18.44 -10.96
C HIS A 58 16.77 -18.61 -9.45
N PHE A 59 16.34 -19.74 -8.91
CA PHE A 59 16.58 -20.10 -7.51
C PHE A 59 17.79 -21.03 -7.42
N LEU A 60 18.81 -20.61 -6.66
CA LEU A 60 20.00 -21.43 -6.44
C LEU A 60 19.61 -22.78 -5.82
N GLY A 61 19.91 -23.88 -6.51
CA GLY A 61 19.61 -25.25 -6.06
C GLY A 61 18.26 -25.83 -6.50
N ILE A 62 17.35 -25.02 -7.04
CA ILE A 62 16.05 -25.46 -7.60
C ILE A 62 16.03 -25.27 -9.12
N GLY A 63 16.79 -24.30 -9.63
CA GLY A 63 16.85 -23.96 -11.05
C GLY A 63 15.91 -22.83 -11.42
N GLU A 64 15.55 -22.77 -12.70
CA GLU A 64 14.61 -21.77 -13.22
C GLU A 64 13.17 -22.16 -12.90
N VAL A 65 12.46 -21.31 -12.17
CA VAL A 65 11.05 -21.45 -11.84
C VAL A 65 10.29 -20.37 -12.57
N MET A 66 9.35 -20.78 -13.39
CA MET A 66 8.40 -19.89 -14.03
C MET A 66 7.24 -19.65 -13.06
N LEU A 67 6.97 -18.39 -12.73
CA LEU A 67 5.86 -18.03 -11.87
C LEU A 67 4.94 -17.09 -12.67
N THR A 68 3.65 -17.42 -12.71
CA THR A 68 2.63 -16.56 -13.32
C THR A 68 2.01 -15.64 -12.26
N PRO A 69 1.34 -14.54 -12.68
CA PRO A 69 0.49 -13.77 -11.78
C PRO A 69 -0.52 -14.65 -11.01
N TYR A 70 -1.05 -15.70 -11.64
CA TYR A 70 -1.94 -16.62 -10.93
C TYR A 70 -1.22 -17.40 -9.82
N ASP A 71 -0.04 -17.96 -10.11
CA ASP A 71 0.75 -18.70 -9.12
C ASP A 71 1.16 -17.80 -7.94
N PHE A 72 1.56 -16.55 -8.23
CA PHE A 72 1.81 -15.56 -7.19
C PHE A 72 0.56 -15.32 -6.34
N SER A 73 -0.61 -15.17 -6.95
CA SER A 73 -1.86 -14.96 -6.19
C SER A 73 -2.20 -16.14 -5.28
N VAL A 74 -1.95 -17.37 -5.73
CA VAL A 74 -2.18 -18.59 -4.95
C VAL A 74 -1.19 -18.69 -3.78
N ILE A 75 0.09 -18.41 -4.01
CA ILE A 75 1.14 -18.48 -2.97
C ILE A 75 0.95 -17.40 -1.91
N THR A 76 0.61 -16.19 -2.34
CA THR A 76 0.56 -15.02 -1.45
C THR A 76 -0.82 -14.78 -0.84
N GLY A 77 -1.86 -15.37 -1.43
CA GLY A 77 -3.26 -15.04 -1.15
C GLY A 77 -3.68 -13.65 -1.66
N LEU A 78 -2.80 -12.91 -2.33
CA LEU A 78 -3.13 -11.62 -2.94
C LEU A 78 -3.83 -11.83 -4.27
N ARG A 79 -5.03 -11.29 -4.43
CA ARG A 79 -5.67 -11.24 -5.74
C ARG A 79 -4.87 -10.30 -6.64
N LEU A 80 -4.21 -10.87 -7.67
CA LEU A 80 -3.59 -10.08 -8.73
C LEU A 80 -4.66 -9.68 -9.73
N SER A 81 -5.29 -8.54 -9.46
CA SER A 81 -6.27 -7.89 -10.31
C SER A 81 -6.07 -6.38 -10.24
N GLY A 82 -6.43 -5.65 -11.31
CA GLY A 82 -6.43 -4.19 -11.31
C GLY A 82 -5.56 -3.59 -12.41
N GLU A 83 -5.77 -2.29 -12.65
CA GLU A 83 -4.94 -1.52 -13.58
C GLU A 83 -3.68 -0.99 -12.89
N ARG A 84 -2.67 -0.62 -13.69
CA ARG A 84 -1.49 0.10 -13.18
C ARG A 84 -1.92 1.34 -12.40
N ILE A 85 -1.28 1.57 -11.26
CA ILE A 85 -1.45 2.78 -10.45
C ILE A 85 -1.16 4.00 -11.34
N LYS A 86 -2.21 4.73 -11.72
CA LYS A 86 -2.14 5.99 -12.45
C LYS A 86 -1.70 7.09 -11.51
N VAL A 87 -0.50 7.59 -11.74
CA VAL A 87 0.05 8.72 -11.02
C VAL A 87 -0.43 10.02 -11.67
N ASN A 88 -0.91 10.97 -10.86
CA ASN A 88 -1.31 12.29 -11.36
C ASN A 88 -0.50 13.38 -10.69
N ASP A 89 0.38 14.00 -11.47
CA ASP A 89 1.22 15.10 -11.02
C ASP A 89 0.46 16.41 -10.86
N PHE A 90 -0.80 16.54 -11.28
CA PHE A 90 -1.56 17.79 -11.37
C PHE A 90 -2.78 17.88 -10.44
N LEU A 91 -2.82 17.09 -9.36
CA LEU A 91 -3.89 17.16 -8.37
C LEU A 91 -4.10 18.59 -7.82
N THR A 92 -5.33 19.06 -7.89
CA THR A 92 -5.76 20.36 -7.37
C THR A 92 -6.04 20.26 -5.86
N PRO A 93 -5.94 21.38 -5.10
CA PRO A 93 -6.29 21.40 -3.68
C PRO A 93 -7.72 20.92 -3.39
N LYS A 94 -8.66 21.14 -4.33
CA LYS A 94 -10.04 20.68 -4.23
C LYS A 94 -10.14 19.16 -4.27
N GLU A 95 -9.39 18.51 -5.16
CA GLU A 95 -9.34 17.05 -5.27
C GLU A 95 -8.63 16.42 -4.07
N ILE A 96 -7.55 17.03 -3.60
CA ILE A 96 -6.87 16.61 -2.38
C ILE A 96 -7.84 16.67 -1.20
N LYS A 97 -8.61 17.76 -1.07
CA LYS A 97 -9.63 17.89 -0.02
C LYS A 97 -10.73 16.85 -0.14
N SER A 98 -11.19 16.51 -1.35
CA SER A 98 -12.24 15.49 -1.49
C SER A 98 -11.77 14.10 -1.09
N LEU A 99 -10.50 13.77 -1.33
CA LEU A 99 -9.94 12.44 -1.03
C LEU A 99 -9.48 12.32 0.43
N LEU A 100 -8.81 13.35 0.94
CA LEU A 100 -8.26 13.38 2.30
C LEU A 100 -9.19 14.04 3.33
N GLY A 101 -10.34 14.57 2.93
CA GLY A 101 -11.25 15.36 3.78
C GLY A 101 -10.70 16.75 4.15
N VAL A 102 -9.38 16.89 4.24
CA VAL A 102 -8.65 18.09 4.65
C VAL A 102 -7.48 18.31 3.70
N VAL A 103 -7.18 19.58 3.38
CA VAL A 103 -5.97 19.94 2.64
C VAL A 103 -4.80 19.98 3.64
N PRO A 104 -3.74 19.18 3.45
CA PRO A 104 -2.60 19.21 4.35
C PRO A 104 -1.96 20.61 4.39
N SER A 105 -1.72 21.14 5.59
CA SER A 105 -1.21 22.50 5.79
C SER A 105 0.26 22.68 5.39
N LYS A 106 1.02 21.58 5.29
CA LYS A 106 2.45 21.57 4.93
C LYS A 106 2.71 20.66 3.72
N LEU A 107 2.30 21.13 2.55
CA LEU A 107 2.62 20.50 1.27
C LEU A 107 3.99 20.99 0.77
N LYS A 108 4.98 20.10 0.68
CA LYS A 108 6.27 20.39 0.02
C LYS A 108 6.34 19.62 -1.30
N SER A 109 6.31 20.32 -2.44
CA SER A 109 6.29 19.69 -3.78
C SER A 109 5.31 18.52 -3.88
N LYS A 110 4.07 18.72 -3.43
CA LYS A 110 3.00 17.68 -3.44
C LYS A 110 3.26 16.46 -2.56
N ASN A 111 4.23 16.55 -1.66
CA ASN A 111 4.43 15.57 -0.61
C ASN A 111 3.79 16.04 0.71
N VAL A 112 3.25 15.10 1.46
CA VAL A 112 2.74 15.29 2.82
C VAL A 112 3.63 14.56 3.82
N SER A 113 3.78 15.12 5.02
CA SER A 113 4.51 14.46 6.10
C SER A 113 3.79 13.19 6.55
N LEU A 114 4.55 12.13 6.83
CA LEU A 114 4.01 10.91 7.42
C LEU A 114 3.37 11.18 8.79
N MET A 115 3.97 12.07 9.58
CA MET A 115 3.41 12.46 10.88
C MET A 115 2.02 13.06 10.74
N TRP A 116 1.82 13.90 9.72
CA TRP A 116 0.50 14.48 9.45
C TRP A 116 -0.53 13.41 9.10
N LEU A 117 -0.16 12.41 8.29
CA LEU A 117 -1.08 11.31 7.97
C LEU A 117 -1.44 10.50 9.22
N TYR A 118 -0.50 10.27 10.13
CA TYR A 118 -0.77 9.56 11.38
C TYR A 118 -1.74 10.32 12.28
N GLU A 119 -1.57 11.63 12.46
CA GLU A 119 -2.46 12.45 13.28
C GLU A 119 -3.88 12.54 12.67
N ASN A 120 -3.98 12.58 11.34
CA ASN A 120 -5.26 12.76 10.65
C ASN A 120 -6.02 11.44 10.48
N ILE A 121 -5.35 10.30 10.39
CA ILE A 121 -6.03 9.01 10.24
C ILE A 121 -6.72 8.58 11.54
N GLU A 122 -6.09 8.83 12.69
CA GLU A 122 -6.65 8.50 14.01
C GLU A 122 -7.95 9.27 14.30
N SER A 123 -8.04 10.51 13.80
CA SER A 123 -9.22 11.36 13.94
C SER A 123 -10.23 11.21 12.79
N CYS A 124 -9.95 10.37 11.79
CA CYS A 124 -10.76 10.24 10.59
C CYS A 124 -12.01 9.38 10.84
N LYS A 125 -13.19 9.96 10.64
CA LYS A 125 -14.48 9.25 10.73
C LYS A 125 -15.02 8.78 9.38
N ILE A 126 -14.49 9.33 8.28
CA ILE A 126 -14.97 9.05 6.93
C ILE A 126 -14.20 7.85 6.40
N VAL A 127 -14.90 6.76 6.11
CA VAL A 127 -14.30 5.47 5.73
C VAL A 127 -13.44 5.59 4.47
N ALA A 128 -13.97 6.17 3.39
CA ALA A 128 -13.23 6.37 2.14
C ALA A 128 -11.92 7.16 2.35
N THR A 129 -11.99 8.24 3.12
CA THR A 129 -10.84 9.08 3.47
C THR A 129 -9.81 8.34 4.33
N GLY A 130 -10.26 7.63 5.36
CA GLY A 130 -9.38 6.85 6.22
C GLY A 130 -8.68 5.73 5.45
N THR A 131 -9.39 5.08 4.53
CA THR A 131 -8.83 4.07 3.64
C THR A 131 -7.77 4.67 2.70
N CYS A 132 -8.06 5.82 2.08
CA CYS A 132 -7.07 6.54 1.25
C CYS A 132 -5.80 6.91 2.04
N MET A 133 -5.94 7.44 3.26
CA MET A 133 -4.81 7.78 4.12
C MET A 133 -3.99 6.55 4.50
N PHE A 134 -4.66 5.45 4.86
CA PHE A 134 -3.98 4.20 5.17
C PHE A 134 -3.20 3.66 3.97
N MET A 135 -3.80 3.69 2.78
CA MET A 135 -3.14 3.21 1.56
C MET A 135 -1.93 4.07 1.18
N LEU A 136 -1.97 5.39 1.38
CA LEU A 136 -0.78 6.23 1.23
C LEU A 136 0.34 5.85 2.22
N LEU A 137 -0.01 5.62 3.49
CA LEU A 137 0.94 5.16 4.50
C LEU A 137 1.53 3.79 4.13
N PHE A 138 0.70 2.90 3.62
CA PHE A 138 1.10 1.58 3.15
C PHE A 138 2.09 1.67 1.99
N ILE A 139 1.73 2.38 0.91
CA ILE A 139 2.57 2.58 -0.28
C ILE A 139 3.92 3.14 0.15
N ARG A 140 3.91 4.12 1.06
CA ARG A 140 5.13 4.72 1.57
C ARG A 140 5.99 3.75 2.37
N THR A 141 5.38 2.94 3.23
CA THR A 141 6.10 2.07 4.17
C THR A 141 6.74 0.88 3.46
N PHE A 142 6.07 0.34 2.42
CA PHE A 142 6.48 -0.93 1.82
C PHE A 142 6.86 -0.86 0.34
N LEU A 143 6.22 0.00 -0.45
CA LEU A 143 6.44 0.04 -1.91
C LEU A 143 7.47 1.08 -2.32
N CYS A 144 7.55 2.20 -1.59
CA CYS A 144 8.53 3.24 -1.80
C CYS A 144 9.40 3.41 -0.55
N LEU A 145 10.39 2.52 -0.39
CA LEU A 145 11.45 2.65 0.60
C LEU A 145 12.40 3.80 0.21
N ASP A 146 11.95 5.05 0.32
CA ASP A 146 12.84 6.21 0.28
C ASP A 146 13.12 6.66 1.74
N LEU A 147 14.27 7.28 2.00
CA LEU A 147 14.71 7.67 3.35
C LEU A 147 13.99 8.91 3.94
N GLY A 148 13.10 9.54 3.19
CA GLY A 148 12.37 10.75 3.63
C GLY A 148 11.21 10.50 4.62
N SER A 149 10.78 11.55 5.32
CA SER A 149 9.62 11.51 6.24
C SER A 149 8.30 11.95 5.59
N THR A 150 8.21 11.82 4.26
CA THR A 150 7.07 12.30 3.47
C THR A 150 6.58 11.25 2.48
N VAL A 151 5.31 11.33 2.09
CA VAL A 151 4.74 10.56 0.98
C VAL A 151 4.18 11.49 -0.07
N SER A 152 4.33 11.13 -1.33
CA SER A 152 3.77 11.92 -2.42
C SER A 152 2.27 11.71 -2.56
N LEU A 153 1.55 12.80 -2.77
CA LEU A 153 0.12 12.78 -3.03
C LEU A 153 -0.23 12.36 -4.45
N HIS A 154 0.75 12.19 -5.34
CA HIS A 154 0.49 11.78 -6.74
C HIS A 154 -0.21 10.42 -6.85
N TYR A 155 -0.12 9.59 -5.81
CA TYR A 155 -0.83 8.31 -5.71
C TYR A 155 -2.32 8.46 -5.42
N LEU A 156 -2.77 9.59 -4.86
CA LEU A 156 -4.16 9.82 -4.49
C LEU A 156 -5.12 9.60 -5.65
N TRP A 157 -4.70 9.90 -6.88
CA TRP A 157 -5.54 9.71 -8.06
C TRP A 157 -5.96 8.25 -8.26
N SER A 158 -5.05 7.31 -7.98
CA SER A 158 -5.35 5.87 -8.06
C SER A 158 -6.19 5.36 -6.90
N LEU A 159 -6.32 6.13 -5.82
CA LEU A 159 -7.06 5.74 -4.62
C LEU A 159 -8.50 6.26 -4.63
N ARG A 160 -8.92 6.95 -5.70
CA ARG A 160 -10.24 7.61 -5.79
C ARG A 160 -11.41 6.62 -5.76
N ASP A 161 -11.20 5.41 -6.28
CA ASP A 161 -12.24 4.40 -6.51
C ASP A 161 -12.03 3.17 -5.62
N ILE A 162 -11.52 3.36 -4.39
CA ILE A 162 -11.24 2.28 -3.43
C ILE A 162 -12.50 1.84 -2.64
N ASP A 163 -13.64 2.49 -2.89
CA ASP A 163 -14.93 2.17 -2.28
C ASP A 163 -15.62 0.94 -2.89
#